data_AF-A0A3B8Y529-F1
#
_entry.id   AF-A0A3B8Y529-F1
#
_cell.length_a   1.000
_cell.length_b   1.000
_cell.length_c   1.000
_cell.angle_alpha   90.00
_cell.angle_beta   90.00
_cell.angle_gamma   90.00
#
_symmetry.space_group_name_H-M   'P 1'
#
loop_
_entity.id
_entity.type
_entity.pdbx_description
1 polymer ?
#
loop_
_entity_poly.entity_id
_entity_poly.type
_entity_poly.pdbx_seq_one_letter_code
_entity_poly.pdbx_strand_id
1 'polypeptide(L)'
;MSKGNITQHHSGSGDNVAGDKTIINQGEISSKNLAETVAKIQELLENISQNYPTNTTTEQMVVATKVIEQIESNHNWKKKAIAAFKQGSLKAIETNAIGAFVVGAIKGWQG
;
A
#
# COMPACT_ATOMS: atom_id res chain seq x y z
N MET A 1 55.42 18.07 38.68
CA MET A 1 53.94 18.18 38.68
C MET A 1 53.40 17.38 37.51
N SER A 2 52.80 16.22 37.80
CA SER A 2 52.23 15.30 36.79
C SER A 2 50.79 15.73 36.46
N LYS A 3 50.45 15.85 35.18
CA LYS A 3 49.08 16.02 34.71
C LYS A 3 48.67 14.74 33.98
N GLY A 4 47.77 13.95 34.58
CA GLY A 4 46.88 13.06 33.83
C GLY A 4 45.81 13.88 33.09
N ASN A 5 44.92 13.36 32.25
CA ASN A 5 44.57 12.00 31.88
C ASN A 5 43.60 12.09 30.68
N ILE A 6 43.61 11.09 29.79
CA ILE A 6 42.52 10.58 28.91
C ILE A 6 41.79 11.55 27.95
N THR A 7 41.93 11.27 26.65
CA THR A 7 40.79 11.37 25.72
C THR A 7 40.61 10.03 25.01
N GLN A 8 39.41 9.48 25.16
CA GLN A 8 38.98 8.15 24.73
C GLN A 8 38.78 8.07 23.22
N HIS A 9 39.18 6.93 22.65
CA HIS A 9 38.70 6.43 21.37
C HIS A 9 37.21 6.13 21.48
N HIS A 10 36.38 6.62 20.55
CA HIS A 10 35.13 5.96 20.19
C HIS A 10 34.96 5.99 18.67
N SER A 11 35.37 4.88 18.05
CA SER A 11 34.86 4.44 16.76
C SER A 11 33.41 3.98 16.97
N GLY A 12 32.45 4.81 16.57
CA GLY A 12 31.05 4.43 16.48
C GLY A 12 30.62 4.39 15.02
N SER A 13 30.74 3.23 14.38
CA SER A 13 29.94 2.93 13.19
C SER A 13 28.48 2.90 13.63
N GLY A 14 27.77 4.01 13.38
CA GLY A 14 26.33 4.06 13.54
C GLY A 14 25.68 3.33 12.38
N ASP A 15 25.52 2.01 12.52
CA ASP A 15 24.54 1.25 11.76
C ASP A 15 23.17 1.85 12.07
N ASN A 16 22.62 2.62 11.13
CA ASN A 16 21.25 3.12 11.22
C ASN A 16 20.31 1.94 10.97
N VAL A 17 20.15 1.09 11.98
CA VAL A 17 19.08 0.09 12.03
C VAL A 17 17.77 0.86 11.93
N ALA A 18 17.08 0.59 10.83
CA ALA A 18 15.76 1.08 10.50
C ALA A 18 14.83 0.92 11.70
N GLY A 19 14.64 2.02 12.42
CA GLY A 19 13.65 2.14 13.48
C GLY A 19 12.28 2.06 12.83
N ASP A 20 11.67 0.88 12.97
CA ASP A 20 10.24 0.66 12.91
C ASP A 20 9.53 1.69 13.80
N LYS A 21 9.17 2.82 13.18
CA LYS A 21 8.30 3.84 13.76
C LYS A 21 7.01 3.82 12.97
N THR A 22 6.26 2.74 13.10
CA THR A 22 4.87 2.69 12.66
C THR A 22 3.99 3.52 13.62
N ILE A 23 4.28 4.82 13.74
CA ILE A 23 3.34 5.78 14.31
C ILE A 23 2.42 6.16 13.16
N ILE A 24 1.23 5.56 13.17
CA ILE A 24 0.09 5.94 12.36
C ILE A 24 -0.41 7.34 12.78
N ASN A 25 0.40 8.36 12.54
CA ASN A 25 -0.08 9.73 12.50
C ASN A 25 -0.88 9.88 11.21
N GLN A 26 -2.10 10.40 11.35
CA GLN A 26 -3.04 10.73 10.28
C GLN A 26 -2.45 11.85 9.39
N GLY A 27 -1.43 11.51 8.59
CA GLY A 27 -0.68 12.47 7.75
C GLY A 27 0.42 11.85 6.90
N GLU A 28 1.02 10.72 7.29
CA GLU A 28 2.13 10.11 6.54
C GLU A 28 1.89 8.63 6.29
N ILE A 29 1.12 8.31 5.23
CA ILE A 29 1.13 6.95 4.68
C ILE A 29 2.48 6.80 3.96
N SER A 30 3.41 6.08 4.57
CA SER A 30 4.76 5.90 4.04
C SER A 30 4.75 5.14 2.71
N SER A 31 5.77 5.35 1.87
CA SER A 31 5.88 4.68 0.57
C SER A 31 5.85 3.16 0.66
N LYS A 32 6.42 2.59 1.74
CA LYS A 32 6.35 1.15 2.04
C LYS A 32 4.91 0.67 2.21
N ASN A 33 4.12 1.42 2.97
CA ASN A 33 2.72 1.11 3.25
C ASN A 33 1.83 1.21 1.99
N LEU A 34 2.19 2.10 1.07
CA LEU A 34 1.54 2.22 -0.24
C LEU A 34 1.89 1.04 -1.14
N ALA A 35 3.17 0.69 -1.25
CA ALA A 35 3.61 -0.46 -2.04
C ALA A 35 2.95 -1.75 -1.54
N GLU A 36 2.87 -1.94 -0.21
CA GLU A 36 2.12 -3.04 0.41
C GLU A 36 0.63 -3.00 0.03
N THR A 37 0.03 -1.81 -0.02
CA THR A 37 -1.38 -1.65 -0.40
C THR A 37 -1.61 -2.00 -1.88
N VAL A 38 -0.74 -1.58 -2.79
CA VAL A 38 -0.80 -1.93 -4.21
C VAL A 38 -0.66 -3.44 -4.38
N ALA A 39 0.35 -4.04 -3.75
CA ALA A 39 0.60 -5.47 -3.79
C ALA A 39 -0.62 -6.28 -3.29
N LYS A 40 -1.24 -5.85 -2.19
CA LYS A 40 -2.43 -6.52 -1.66
C LYS A 40 -3.65 -6.40 -2.58
N ILE A 41 -3.81 -5.29 -3.30
CA ILE A 41 -4.89 -5.15 -4.31
C ILE A 41 -4.62 -6.07 -5.50
N GLN A 42 -3.36 -6.18 -5.95
CA GLN A 42 -2.96 -7.11 -7.01
C GLN A 42 -3.22 -8.56 -6.58
N GLU A 43 -2.82 -8.94 -5.37
CA GLU A 43 -3.05 -10.27 -4.81
C GLU A 43 -4.55 -10.59 -4.72
N LEU A 44 -5.39 -9.65 -4.28
CA LEU A 44 -6.85 -9.85 -4.28
C LEU A 44 -7.40 -10.09 -5.69
N LEU A 45 -6.95 -9.31 -6.68
CA LEU A 45 -7.38 -9.45 -8.06
C LEU A 45 -7.02 -10.84 -8.60
N GLU A 46 -5.79 -11.29 -8.36
CA GLU A 46 -5.33 -12.62 -8.75
C GLU A 46 -6.14 -13.72 -8.06
N ASN A 47 -6.21 -13.69 -6.73
CA ASN A 47 -6.92 -14.71 -5.95
C ASN A 47 -8.40 -14.82 -6.30
N ILE A 48 -9.09 -13.69 -6.49
CA ILE A 48 -10.51 -13.72 -6.85
C ILE A 48 -10.66 -14.16 -8.31
N SER A 49 -9.85 -13.65 -9.25
CA SER A 49 -9.98 -14.05 -10.66
C SER A 49 -9.74 -15.54 -10.94
N GLN A 50 -9.02 -16.27 -10.08
CA GLN A 50 -8.89 -17.72 -10.19
C GLN A 50 -10.21 -18.47 -9.92
N ASN A 51 -11.13 -17.87 -9.18
CA ASN A 51 -12.35 -18.52 -8.70
C ASN A 51 -13.62 -18.06 -9.43
N TYR A 52 -13.51 -17.10 -10.34
CA TYR A 52 -14.63 -16.53 -11.07
C TYR A 52 -14.28 -16.42 -12.55
N PRO A 53 -15.23 -16.66 -13.47
CA PRO A 53 -14.99 -16.42 -14.88
C PRO A 53 -14.68 -14.93 -15.12
N THR A 54 -13.95 -14.64 -16.19
CA THR A 54 -13.56 -13.27 -16.58
C THR A 54 -13.65 -13.04 -18.09
N ASN A 55 -14.47 -13.83 -18.79
CA ASN A 55 -14.56 -13.86 -20.25
C ASN A 55 -15.41 -12.70 -20.78
N THR A 56 -16.36 -12.22 -19.98
CA THR A 56 -17.22 -11.08 -20.33
C THR A 56 -17.01 -9.92 -19.38
N THR A 57 -17.37 -8.71 -19.81
CA THR A 57 -17.34 -7.51 -18.97
C THR A 57 -18.17 -7.69 -17.69
N THR A 58 -19.35 -8.31 -17.79
CA THR A 58 -20.22 -8.58 -16.63
C THR A 58 -19.50 -9.44 -15.60
N GLU A 59 -18.84 -10.51 -16.04
CA GLU A 59 -18.08 -11.40 -15.15
C GLU A 59 -16.87 -10.68 -14.53
N GLN A 60 -16.16 -9.85 -15.31
CA GLN A 60 -15.07 -9.01 -14.80
C GLN A 60 -15.54 -8.01 -13.74
N MET A 61 -16.74 -7.43 -13.91
CA MET A 61 -17.35 -6.56 -12.90
C MET A 61 -17.68 -7.30 -11.60
N VAL A 62 -18.09 -8.58 -11.68
CA VAL A 62 -18.31 -9.41 -10.48
C VAL A 62 -17.02 -9.54 -9.68
N VAL A 63 -15.89 -9.82 -10.35
CA VAL A 63 -14.57 -9.87 -9.69
C VAL A 63 -14.21 -8.52 -9.08
N ALA A 64 -14.34 -7.43 -9.84
CA ALA A 64 -14.03 -6.08 -9.37
C ALA A 64 -14.87 -5.70 -8.14
N THR A 65 -16.16 -6.03 -8.14
CA THR A 65 -17.08 -5.78 -7.02
C THR A 65 -16.61 -6.48 -5.75
N LYS A 66 -16.18 -7.74 -5.84
CA LYS A 66 -15.65 -8.49 -4.69
C LYS A 66 -14.37 -7.88 -4.14
N VAL A 67 -13.46 -7.43 -5.01
CA VAL A 67 -12.25 -6.72 -4.58
C VAL A 67 -12.61 -5.42 -3.88
N ILE A 68 -13.55 -4.65 -4.44
CA ILE A 68 -14.06 -3.40 -3.87
C ILE A 68 -14.63 -3.64 -2.47
N GLU A 69 -15.51 -4.62 -2.29
CA GLU A 69 -16.10 -4.99 -1.00
C GLU A 69 -15.01 -5.29 0.06
N GLN A 70 -13.97 -6.03 -0.32
CA GLN A 70 -12.85 -6.32 0.60
C GLN A 70 -12.10 -5.06 1.02
N ILE A 71 -11.83 -4.15 0.10
CA ILE A 71 -11.16 -2.88 0.41
C ILE A 71 -12.05 -1.99 1.29
N GLU A 72 -13.34 -1.88 0.98
CA GLU A 72 -14.29 -1.04 1.71
C GLU A 72 -14.60 -1.56 3.11
N SER A 73 -14.60 -2.88 3.29
CA SER A 73 -14.85 -3.51 4.60
C SER A 73 -13.84 -3.08 5.68
N ASN A 74 -12.66 -2.59 5.28
CA ASN A 74 -11.63 -2.12 6.18
C ASN A 74 -11.33 -0.63 5.97
N HIS A 75 -11.81 0.21 6.90
CA HIS A 75 -11.66 1.66 6.82
C HIS A 75 -10.19 2.13 6.70
N ASN A 76 -9.26 1.46 7.37
CA ASN A 76 -7.84 1.79 7.28
C ASN A 76 -7.30 1.45 5.88
N TRP A 77 -7.66 0.29 5.34
CA TRP A 77 -7.24 -0.13 4.01
C TRP A 77 -7.84 0.75 2.91
N LYS A 78 -9.12 1.12 3.01
CA LYS A 78 -9.77 2.10 2.13
C LYS A 78 -9.00 3.43 2.08
N LYS A 79 -8.60 3.97 3.23
CA LYS A 79 -7.76 5.20 3.29
C LYS A 79 -6.42 5.02 2.57
N LYS A 80 -5.76 3.87 2.74
CA LYS A 80 -4.48 3.57 2.06
C LYS A 80 -4.66 3.41 0.56
N ALA A 81 -5.74 2.77 0.10
CA ALA A 81 -6.06 2.62 -1.32
C ALA A 81 -6.28 4.00 -1.98
N ILE A 82 -7.02 4.90 -1.31
CA ILE A 82 -7.18 6.30 -1.74
C ILE A 82 -5.83 7.02 -1.84
N ALA A 83 -4.95 6.82 -0.87
CA ALA A 83 -3.63 7.45 -0.89
C ALA A 83 -2.73 6.90 -2.01
N ALA A 84 -2.73 5.59 -2.24
CA ALA A 84 -2.03 4.95 -3.34
C ALA A 84 -2.56 5.44 -4.70
N PHE A 85 -3.87 5.63 -4.82
CA PHE A 85 -4.48 6.26 -5.99
C PHE A 85 -4.00 7.71 -6.19
N LYS A 86 -4.05 8.55 -5.15
CA LYS A 86 -3.59 9.96 -5.21
C LYS A 86 -2.13 10.10 -5.63
N GLN A 87 -1.29 9.12 -5.30
CA GLN A 87 0.13 9.09 -5.66
C GLN A 87 0.39 8.44 -7.03
N GLY A 88 -0.65 8.01 -7.74
CA GLY A 88 -0.54 7.37 -9.04
C GLY A 88 0.01 5.94 -8.99
N SER A 89 0.14 5.35 -7.80
CA SER A 89 0.71 4.00 -7.61
C SER A 89 -0.19 2.89 -8.15
N LEU A 90 -1.47 3.17 -8.43
CA LEU A 90 -2.42 2.20 -8.98
C LEU A 90 -2.47 2.14 -10.51
N LYS A 91 -1.69 2.96 -11.23
CA LYS A 91 -1.71 2.99 -12.71
C LYS A 91 -1.46 1.62 -13.35
N ALA A 92 -0.60 0.79 -12.75
CA ALA A 92 -0.34 -0.55 -13.27
C ALA A 92 -1.58 -1.46 -13.18
N ILE A 93 -2.41 -1.29 -12.14
CA ILE A 93 -3.66 -2.03 -11.95
C ILE A 93 -4.72 -1.59 -12.97
N GLU A 94 -4.77 -0.31 -13.31
CA GLU A 94 -5.71 0.24 -14.32
C GLU A 94 -5.51 -0.32 -15.75
N THR A 95 -4.39 -0.98 -16.03
CA THR A 95 -4.08 -1.50 -17.37
C THR A 95 -4.96 -2.68 -17.80
N ASN A 96 -5.60 -3.36 -16.85
CA ASN A 96 -6.56 -4.43 -17.14
C ASN A 96 -7.99 -4.01 -16.76
N ALA A 97 -9.00 -4.63 -17.41
CA ALA A 97 -10.39 -4.20 -17.28
C ALA A 97 -10.94 -4.28 -15.84
N ILE A 98 -10.62 -5.36 -15.11
CA ILE A 98 -11.05 -5.56 -13.72
C ILE A 98 -10.44 -4.47 -12.81
N GLY A 99 -9.15 -4.23 -12.97
CA GLY A 99 -8.41 -3.23 -12.22
C GLY A 99 -8.87 -1.80 -12.53
N ALA A 100 -9.25 -1.50 -13.77
CA ALA A 100 -9.86 -0.22 -14.12
C ALA A 100 -11.17 0.05 -13.34
N PHE A 101 -12.03 -0.97 -13.18
CA PHE A 101 -13.24 -0.85 -12.34
C PHE A 101 -12.89 -0.62 -10.87
N VAL A 102 -11.94 -1.40 -10.33
CA VAL A 102 -11.49 -1.25 -8.93
C VAL A 102 -10.93 0.15 -8.66
N VAL A 103 -10.05 0.64 -9.54
CA VAL A 103 -9.46 1.97 -9.36
C VAL A 103 -10.49 3.08 -9.58
N GLY A 104 -11.44 2.89 -10.49
CA GLY A 104 -12.59 3.78 -10.65
C GLY A 104 -13.40 3.95 -9.36
N ALA A 105 -13.66 2.85 -8.63
CA ALA A 105 -14.31 2.91 -7.33
C ALA A 105 -13.45 3.64 -6.28
N ILE A 106 -12.14 3.34 -6.21
CA ILE A 106 -11.21 4.01 -5.30
C ILE A 106 -11.18 5.53 -5.53
N LYS A 107 -11.20 5.95 -6.79
CA LYS A 107 -11.31 7.36 -7.19
C LYS A 107 -12.62 7.98 -6.69
N GLY A 108 -13.73 7.25 -6.77
CA GLY A 108 -15.03 7.69 -6.26
C GLY A 108 -15.05 7.98 -4.75
N TRP A 109 -14.22 7.31 -3.96
CA TRP A 109 -14.12 7.53 -2.50
C TRP A 109 -13.30 8.76 -2.09
N GLN A 110 -12.72 9.49 -3.04
CA GLN A 110 -11.98 10.71 -2.74
C GLN A 110 -12.88 11.89 -2.32
N GLY A 111 -14.20 11.77 -2.55
CA GLY A 111 -15.22 12.77 -2.24
C GLY A 111 -15.45 12.98 -0.75
#